data_AF-A0A945FHU1-F1
#
_entry.id   AF-A0A945FHU1-F1
#
_cell.length_a   1.000
_cell.length_b   1.000
_cell.length_c   1.000
_cell.angle_alpha   90.00
_cell.angle_beta   90.00
_cell.angle_gamma   90.00
#
_symmetry.space_group_name_H-M   'P 1'
#
loop_
_entity.id
_entity.type
_entity.pdbx_description
1 polymer ?
#
loop_
_entity_poly.entity_id
_entity_poly.type
_entity_poly.pdbx_seq_one_letter_code
_entity_poly.pdbx_strand_id
1 'polypeptide(L)' 'MEFPDGTVNYEAFGAIGDGVADDLPAICKAHDYANENGLSVKTKPEATYHLGKQAL' A
#
# COMPACT_ATOMS: atom_id res chain seq x y z
N MET A 1 -12.27 7.97 -4.23
CA MET A 1 -11.60 6.65 -4.33
C MET A 1 -12.53 5.68 -3.64
N GLU A 2 -13.03 4.68 -4.35
CA GLU A 2 -13.97 3.71 -3.80
C GLU A 2 -13.26 2.38 -3.65
N PHE A 3 -13.30 1.83 -2.44
CA PHE A 3 -12.64 0.58 -2.08
C PHE A 3 -13.70 -0.51 -1.95
N PRO A 4 -13.75 -1.49 -2.88
CA PRO A 4 -14.67 -2.60 -2.76
C PRO A 4 -14.41 -3.33 -1.43
N ASP A 5 -15.49 -3.77 -0.78
CA ASP A 5 -15.44 -4.46 0.51
C ASP A 5 -14.84 -3.63 1.67
N GLY A 6 -14.78 -2.30 1.53
CA GLY A 6 -14.24 -1.42 2.56
C GLY A 6 -12.75 -1.65 2.85
N THR A 7 -12.00 -2.15 1.85
CA THR A 7 -10.59 -2.49 2.01
C THR A 7 -9.67 -1.67 1.10
N VAL A 8 -8.72 -0.98 1.73
CA VAL A 8 -7.74 -0.11 1.10
C VAL A 8 -6.60 -0.92 0.52
N ASN A 9 -6.32 -0.76 -0.79
CA ASN A 9 -5.21 -1.39 -1.48
C ASN A 9 -4.05 -0.40 -1.71
N TYR A 10 -2.80 -0.87 -1.55
CA TYR A 10 -1.61 -0.02 -1.69
C TYR A 10 -1.45 0.60 -3.08
N GLU A 11 -1.91 -0.09 -4.14
CA GLU A 11 -1.81 0.39 -5.52
C GLU A 11 -2.64 1.63 -5.79
N ALA A 12 -3.73 1.81 -5.05
CA ALA A 12 -4.51 3.03 -5.10
C ALA A 12 -3.68 4.27 -4.67
N PHE A 13 -2.61 4.05 -3.91
CA PHE A 13 -1.67 5.07 -3.44
C PHE A 13 -0.32 5.04 -4.17
N GLY A 14 -0.22 4.23 -5.24
CA GLY A 14 0.95 4.16 -6.10
C GLY A 14 1.96 3.07 -5.77
N ALA A 15 1.63 2.10 -4.91
CA ALA A 15 2.48 0.92 -4.76
C ALA A 15 2.46 0.07 -6.02
N ILE A 16 3.62 -0.46 -6.41
CA ILE A 16 3.82 -1.32 -7.57
C ILE A 16 3.85 -2.79 -7.10
N GLY A 17 4.56 -3.08 -6.01
CA GLY A 17 4.65 -4.44 -5.49
C GLY A 17 5.47 -5.39 -6.37
N ASP A 18 6.44 -4.86 -7.12
CA ASP A 18 7.38 -5.65 -7.95
C ASP A 18 8.63 -6.12 -7.18
N GLY A 19 8.78 -5.69 -5.93
CA GLY A 19 9.90 -6.03 -5.05
C GLY A 19 11.15 -5.18 -5.24
N VAL A 20 11.16 -4.28 -6.24
CA VAL A 20 12.26 -3.34 -6.51
C VAL A 20 11.85 -1.91 -6.19
N ALA A 21 10.68 -1.46 -6.63
CA ALA A 21 10.24 -0.08 -6.37
C ALA A 21 9.95 0.17 -4.89
N ASP A 22 10.38 1.32 -4.36
CA ASP A 22 10.09 1.71 -2.98
C ASP A 22 8.59 1.98 -2.80
N ASP A 23 7.91 1.00 -2.22
CA ASP A 23 6.46 1.02 -1.97
C ASP A 23 6.11 1.64 -0.62
N LEU A 24 7.10 1.86 0.24
CA LEU A 24 6.94 2.44 1.57
C LEU A 24 6.09 3.72 1.61
N PRO A 25 6.32 4.75 0.75
CA PRO A 25 5.50 5.96 0.78
C PRO A 25 4.04 5.71 0.41
N ALA A 26 3.76 4.78 -0.52
CA ALA A 26 2.40 4.42 -0.89
C ALA A 26 1.70 3.65 0.24
N ILE A 27 2.43 2.74 0.90
CA ILE A 27 1.94 1.97 2.04
C ILE A 27 1.59 2.89 3.21
N CYS A 28 2.46 3.85 3.56
CA CYS A 28 2.15 4.82 4.60
C CYS A 28 0.86 5.60 4.32
N LYS A 29 0.66 6.09 3.08
CA LYS A 29 -0.56 6.83 2.70
C LYS A 29 -1.81 5.96 2.76
N ALA A 30 -1.71 4.69 2.37
CA ALA A 30 -2.83 3.77 2.46
C ALA A 30 -3.27 3.53 3.91
N HIS A 31 -2.31 3.37 4.82
CA HIS A 31 -2.60 3.21 6.25
C HIS A 31 -3.18 4.48 6.88
N ASP A 32 -2.66 5.66 6.52
CA ASP A 32 -3.19 6.94 6.98
C ASP A 32 -4.66 7.10 6.59
N TYR A 33 -4.98 6.89 5.30
CA TYR A 33 -6.35 6.92 4.80
C TYR A 33 -7.24 5.86 5.46
N ALA A 34 -6.74 4.63 5.62
CA ALA A 34 -7.51 3.57 6.25
C ALA A 34 -7.86 3.90 7.71
N ASN A 35 -6.90 4.45 8.46
CA ASN A 35 -7.11 4.86 9.85
C ASN A 35 -8.11 6.01 9.96
N GLU A 36 -8.02 7.03 9.10
CA GLU A 36 -8.96 8.15 9.09
C GLU A 36 -10.40 7.72 8.76
N ASN A 37 -10.56 6.71 7.91
CA ASN A 37 -11.87 6.26 7.44
C ASN A 37 -12.39 5.01 8.18
N GLY A 38 -11.63 4.47 9.14
CA GLY A 38 -11.97 3.22 9.84
C GLY A 38 -12.03 2.00 8.92
N LEU A 39 -11.25 2.01 7.84
CA LEU A 39 -11.18 0.94 6.85
C LEU A 39 -10.05 -0.03 7.18
N SER A 40 -10.11 -1.22 6.61
CA SER A 40 -9.02 -2.18 6.69
C SER A 40 -8.09 -2.05 5.49
N VAL A 41 -6.83 -2.43 5.63
CA VAL A 41 -5.86 -2.48 4.53
C VAL A 41 -5.74 -3.91 4.03
N LYS A 42 -5.70 -4.10 2.70
CA LYS A 42 -5.53 -5.40 2.07
C LYS A 42 -4.48 -5.34 0.97
N THR A 43 -3.60 -6.32 0.97
CA THR A 43 -2.53 -6.47 -0.03
C THR A 43 -2.92 -7.47 -1.10
N LYS A 44 -2.24 -7.40 -2.25
CA LYS A 44 -2.30 -8.47 -3.24
C LYS A 44 -1.47 -9.66 -2.77
N PRO A 45 -1.98 -10.90 -2.88
CA PRO A 45 -1.25 -12.10 -2.43
C PRO A 45 0.02 -12.37 -3.27
N GLU A 46 0.06 -11.88 -4.51
CA GLU A 46 1.18 -12.09 -5.45
C GLU A 46 2.18 -10.92 -5.46
N ALA A 47 1.93 -9.85 -4.72
CA ALA A 47 2.80 -8.67 -4.70
C ALA A 47 3.93 -8.81 -3.69
N THR A 48 5.12 -8.34 -4.07
CA THR A 48 6.28 -8.21 -3.18
C THR A 48 6.56 -6.73 -2.98
N TYR A 49 6.37 -6.21 -1.77
CA TYR A 49 6.55 -4.78 -1.51
C TYR A 49 7.95 -4.49 -0.99
N HIS A 50 8.69 -3.61 -1.66
CA HIS A 50 9.98 -3.14 -1.15
C HIS A 50 9.74 -2.05 -0.10
N LEU A 51 10.10 -2.35 1.14
CA LEU A 51 9.93 -1.47 2.31
C LEU A 51 11.28 -0.92 2.74
N GLY A 52 11.88 -0.03 1.96
CA GLY A 52 13.18 0.51 2.33
C GLY A 52 13.87 1.30 1.24
N LYS A 53 14.74 2.18 1.70
CA LYS A 53 15.77 2.76 0.84
C LYS A 53 16.80 1.65 0.63
N GLN A 54 17.17 1.34 -0.63
CA GLN A 54 18.40 0.57 -0.88
C GLN A 54 19.49 1.09 0.06
N ALA A 55 20.05 0.18 0.87
CA ALA A 55 21.23 0.51 1.66
C ALA A 55 22.30 1.06 0.70
N LEU A 56 22.74 2.29 0.98
CA LEU A 56 23.84 2.96 0.27
C LEU A 56 25.14 2.18 0.41
#